data_AF-A0A7C7FNX7-F1
#
_entry.id   AF-A0A7C7FNX7-F1
#
_cell.length_a   1.000
_cell.length_b   1.000
_cell.length_c   1.000
_cell.angle_alpha   90.00
_cell.angle_beta   90.00
_cell.angle_gamma   90.00
#
_symmetry.space_group_name_H-M   'P 1'
#
loop_
_entity.id
_entity.type
_entity.pdbx_description
1 polymer ?
#
loop_
_entity_poly.entity_id
_entity_poly.type
_entity_poly.pdbx_seq_one_letter_code
_entity_poly.pdbx_strand_id
1 'polypeptide(L)'
;MAAKKKITTNRSVTRSFLEVLNGNFLTRESAIKHLPFLLFLTLLVLSYIGNAHYAEKTLRESEKLKKNLKELRSAHITAKFDLMFKSRQSEVAKAVEDMGLKESTTPPKKISIAKGDV
;
A
#
# COMPACT_ATOMS: atom_id res chain seq x y z
N MET A 1 -15.65 35.38 -36.46
CA MET A 1 -16.18 34.07 -36.91
C MET A 1 -16.10 33.10 -35.74
N ALA A 2 -17.21 32.69 -35.14
CA ALA A 2 -17.23 31.72 -34.04
C ALA A 2 -17.79 30.39 -34.55
N ALA A 3 -16.96 29.34 -34.54
CA ALA A 3 -17.30 28.02 -35.03
C ALA A 3 -18.30 27.33 -34.08
N LYS A 4 -19.49 27.02 -34.59
CA LYS A 4 -20.54 26.29 -33.87
C LYS A 4 -20.19 24.79 -33.84
N LYS A 5 -19.71 24.27 -32.71
CA LYS A 5 -19.49 22.83 -32.50
C LYS A 5 -20.85 22.11 -32.41
N LYS A 6 -21.24 21.37 -33.46
CA LYS A 6 -22.41 20.48 -33.43
C LYS A 6 -22.07 19.22 -32.61
N ILE A 7 -22.66 19.08 -31.43
CA ILE A 7 -22.63 17.85 -30.64
C ILE A 7 -23.63 16.88 -31.28
N THR A 8 -23.13 15.89 -32.00
CA THR A 8 -23.93 14.81 -32.59
C THR A 8 -24.20 13.76 -31.51
N THR A 9 -25.25 13.96 -30.72
CA THR A 9 -25.71 12.94 -29.76
C THR A 9 -26.18 11.70 -30.52
N ASN A 10 -25.55 10.55 -30.25
CA ASN A 10 -25.97 9.24 -30.76
C ASN A 10 -27.32 8.85 -30.15
N ARG A 11 -28.40 9.40 -30.74
CA ARG A 11 -29.79 9.27 -30.29
C ARG A 11 -30.33 7.83 -30.40
N SER A 12 -29.69 6.97 -31.19
CA SER A 12 -30.18 5.61 -31.44
C SER A 12 -29.95 4.70 -30.24
N VAL A 13 -28.73 4.65 -29.71
CA VAL A 13 -28.39 3.80 -28.56
C VAL A 13 -29.18 4.25 -27.32
N THR A 14 -29.22 5.56 -27.03
CA THR A 14 -29.98 6.08 -25.89
C THR A 14 -31.48 5.83 -26.01
N ARG A 15 -32.07 5.88 -27.21
CA ARG A 15 -33.47 5.50 -27.43
C ARG A 15 -33.70 4.01 -27.20
N SER A 16 -32.82 3.13 -27.68
CA SER A 16 -32.94 1.69 -27.43
C SER A 16 -32.84 1.35 -25.94
N PHE A 17 -31.96 2.01 -25.18
CA PHE A 17 -31.93 1.88 -23.73
C PHE A 17 -33.21 2.41 -23.06
N LEU A 18 -33.72 3.56 -23.49
CA LEU A 18 -34.98 4.12 -22.98
C LEU A 18 -36.20 3.23 -23.30
N GLU A 19 -36.25 2.61 -24.47
CA GLU A 19 -37.31 1.67 -24.87
C GLU A 19 -37.28 0.37 -24.05
N VAL A 20 -36.09 -0.12 -23.72
CA VAL A 20 -35.91 -1.27 -22.82
C VAL A 20 -36.30 -0.92 -21.38
N LEU A 21 -35.95 0.28 -20.89
CA LEU A 21 -36.33 0.76 -19.56
C LEU A 21 -37.83 1.05 -19.43
N ASN A 22 -38.50 1.51 -20.50
CA ASN A 22 -39.93 1.74 -20.53
C ASN A 22 -40.77 0.44 -20.53
N GLY A 23 -40.13 -0.74 -20.52
CA GLY A 23 -40.78 -2.02 -20.27
C GLY A 23 -41.57 -2.61 -21.45
N ASN A 24 -41.66 -1.90 -22.58
CA ASN A 24 -42.35 -2.42 -23.77
C ASN A 24 -41.70 -3.69 -24.35
N PHE A 25 -40.42 -3.93 -24.05
CA PHE A 25 -39.73 -5.19 -24.36
C PHE A 25 -40.15 -6.35 -23.44
N LEU A 26 -40.48 -6.07 -22.18
CA LEU A 26 -40.84 -7.07 -21.17
C LEU A 26 -42.25 -7.63 -21.36
N THR A 27 -43.12 -6.91 -22.08
CA THR A 27 -44.50 -7.33 -22.39
C THR A 27 -44.59 -8.39 -23.49
N ARG A 28 -43.49 -8.70 -24.19
CA ARG A 28 -43.46 -9.77 -25.20
C ARG A 28 -43.49 -11.12 -24.47
N GLU A 29 -44.34 -12.06 -24.91
CA GLU A 29 -44.46 -13.41 -24.29
C GLU A 29 -43.11 -14.12 -24.11
N SER A 30 -42.18 -13.97 -25.06
CA SER A 30 -40.82 -14.53 -24.95
C SER A 30 -39.98 -13.87 -23.86
N ALA A 31 -40.15 -12.57 -23.61
CA ALA A 31 -39.41 -11.85 -22.57
C ALA A 31 -39.90 -12.22 -21.17
N ILE A 32 -41.21 -12.44 -21.00
CA ILE A 32 -41.80 -12.91 -19.73
C ILE A 32 -41.21 -14.27 -19.34
N LYS A 33 -41.02 -15.19 -20.31
CA LYS A 33 -40.42 -16.51 -20.07
C LYS A 33 -38.96 -16.44 -19.57
N HIS A 34 -38.20 -15.43 -20.00
CA HIS A 34 -36.79 -15.25 -19.62
C HIS A 34 -36.56 -14.23 -18.50
N LEU A 35 -37.64 -13.60 -18.00
CA LEU A 35 -37.59 -12.64 -16.90
C LEU A 35 -36.83 -13.13 -15.65
N PRO A 36 -37.03 -14.37 -15.14
CA PRO A 36 -36.27 -14.84 -13.97
C PRO A 36 -34.76 -14.96 -14.24
N PHE A 37 -34.36 -15.30 -15.46
CA PHE A 37 -32.95 -15.35 -15.84
C PHE A 37 -32.33 -13.95 -15.93
N LEU A 38 -33.09 -12.96 -16.43
CA LEU A 38 -32.63 -11.58 -16.48
C LEU A 38 -32.47 -11.00 -15.06
N LEU A 39 -33.39 -11.30 -14.14
CA LEU A 39 -33.26 -10.94 -12.73
C LEU A 39 -32.05 -11.60 -12.05
N PHE A 40 -31.74 -12.84 -12.42
CA PHE A 40 -30.52 -13.49 -11.93
C PHE A 40 -29.26 -12.75 -12.39
N LEU A 41 -29.21 -12.32 -13.66
CA LEU A 41 -28.08 -11.54 -14.17
C LEU A 41 -27.96 -10.16 -13.52
N THR A 42 -29.07 -9.45 -13.30
CA THR A 42 -29.03 -8.16 -12.62
C THR A 42 -28.54 -8.29 -11.18
N LEU A 43 -28.95 -9.35 -10.48
CA LEU A 43 -28.44 -9.67 -9.14
C LEU A 43 -26.94 -9.95 -9.16
N LEU A 44 -26.45 -10.68 -10.15
CA LEU A 44 -25.02 -10.98 -10.31
C LEU A 44 -24.22 -9.69 -10.57
N VAL A 45 -24.72 -8.80 -11.43
CA VAL A 45 -24.11 -7.48 -11.68
C VAL A 45 -24.09 -6.63 -10.41
N LEU A 46 -25.19 -6.60 -9.65
CA LEU A 46 -25.25 -5.85 -8.38
C LEU A 46 -24.26 -6.42 -7.36
N SER A 47 -24.19 -7.74 -7.24
CA SER A 47 -23.21 -8.43 -6.39
C SER A 47 -21.77 -8.12 -6.82
N TYR A 48 -21.50 -8.07 -8.13
CA TYR A 48 -20.18 -7.72 -8.66
C TYR A 48 -19.78 -6.29 -8.31
N ILE A 49 -20.68 -5.31 -8.50
CA ILE A 49 -20.43 -3.91 -8.12
C ILE A 49 -20.15 -3.80 -6.61
N GLY A 50 -20.93 -4.52 -5.79
CA GLY A 50 -20.70 -4.58 -4.35
C GLY A 50 -19.32 -5.13 -3.99
N ASN A 51 -18.92 -6.24 -4.60
CA ASN A 51 -17.60 -6.85 -4.40
C ASN A 51 -16.47 -5.92 -4.87
N ALA A 52 -16.63 -5.23 -6.00
CA ALA A 52 -15.64 -4.29 -6.52
C ALA A 52 -15.40 -3.12 -5.53
N HIS A 53 -16.47 -2.55 -4.96
CA HIS A 53 -16.35 -1.51 -3.95
C HIS A 53 -15.71 -2.00 -2.65
N TYR A 54 -15.99 -3.25 -2.24
CA TYR A 54 -15.32 -3.84 -1.08
C TYR A 54 -13.82 -3.99 -1.33
N ALA A 55 -13.44 -4.54 -2.49
CA ALA A 55 -12.04 -4.70 -2.88
C ALA A 55 -11.30 -3.35 -2.93
N GLU A 56 -11.93 -2.30 -3.47
CA GLU A 56 -11.33 -0.97 -3.53
C GLU A 56 -11.05 -0.40 -2.13
N LYS A 57 -11.98 -0.58 -1.17
CA LYS A 57 -11.77 -0.14 0.21
C LYS A 57 -10.61 -0.88 0.86
N THR A 58 -10.56 -2.21 0.73
CA THR A 58 -9.48 -3.03 1.27
C THR A 58 -8.12 -2.67 0.66
N LEU A 59 -8.08 -2.37 -0.64
CA LEU A 59 -6.85 -1.92 -1.31
C LEU A 59 -6.37 -0.58 -0.76
N ARG A 60 -7.26 0.41 -0.61
CA ARG A 60 -6.93 1.72 -0.04
C ARG A 60 -6.42 1.61 1.40
N GLU A 61 -7.01 0.73 2.21
CA GLU A 61 -6.55 0.47 3.58
C GLU A 61 -5.18 -0.20 3.61
N SER A 62 -4.94 -1.17 2.72
CA SER A 62 -3.64 -1.82 2.57
C SER A 62 -2.53 -0.82 2.21
N GLU A 63 -2.81 0.11 1.29
CA GLU A 63 -1.85 1.15 0.93
C GLU A 63 -1.52 2.08 2.10
N LYS A 64 -2.54 2.51 2.85
CA LYS A 64 -2.32 3.32 4.07
C LYS A 64 -1.46 2.58 5.09
N LEU A 65 -1.77 1.31 5.34
CA LEU A 65 -1.01 0.49 6.28
C LEU A 65 0.45 0.32 5.85
N LYS A 66 0.70 0.07 4.55
CA LYS A 66 2.06 0.00 3.99
C LYS A 66 2.82 1.30 4.16
N LYS A 67 2.17 2.45 3.96
CA LYS A 67 2.78 3.77 4.20
C LYS A 67 3.20 3.93 5.66
N ASN A 68 2.30 3.61 6.60
CA ASN A 68 2.59 3.69 8.03
C ASN A 68 3.75 2.75 8.44
N LEU A 69 3.78 1.53 7.91
CA LEU A 69 4.89 0.60 8.14
C LEU A 69 6.23 1.15 7.61
N LYS A 70 6.22 1.79 6.44
CA LYS A 70 7.42 2.42 5.88
C LYS A 70 7.92 3.57 6.75
N GLU A 71 7.01 4.44 7.20
CA GLU A 71 7.33 5.55 8.11
C GLU A 71 7.90 5.04 9.43
N LEU A 72 7.24 4.06 10.05
CA LEU A 72 7.69 3.48 11.32
C LEU A 72 9.05 2.78 11.19
N ARG A 73 9.27 2.06 10.09
CA ARG A 73 10.57 1.44 9.80
C ARG A 73 11.66 2.48 9.61
N SER A 74 11.36 3.59 8.92
CA SER A 74 12.29 4.70 8.77
C SER A 74 12.67 5.29 10.13
N ALA A 75 11.69 5.57 10.99
CA ALA A 75 11.92 6.09 12.33
C ALA A 75 12.78 5.15 13.18
N HIS A 76 12.49 3.84 13.16
CA HIS A 76 13.29 2.83 13.86
C HIS A 76 14.74 2.78 13.36
N ILE A 77 14.93 2.84 12.04
CA ILE A 77 16.28 2.84 11.45
C ILE A 77 17.05 4.09 11.90
N THR A 78 16.44 5.28 11.83
CA THR A 78 17.07 6.52 12.31
C THR A 78 17.44 6.45 13.79
N ALA A 79 16.52 6.04 14.65
CA ALA A 79 16.79 5.92 16.09
C ALA A 79 17.91 4.91 16.39
N LYS A 80 17.94 3.78 15.67
CA LYS A 80 19.02 2.80 15.78
C LYS A 80 20.37 3.38 15.31
N PHE A 81 20.38 4.16 14.23
CA PHE A 81 21.59 4.83 13.76
C PHE A 81 22.11 5.85 14.79
N ASP A 82 21.23 6.63 15.40
CA ASP A 82 21.63 7.59 16.45
C ASP A 82 22.26 6.86 17.65
N LEU A 83 21.69 5.73 18.06
CA LEU A 83 22.27 4.89 19.11
C LEU A 83 23.64 4.35 18.68
N MET A 84 23.77 3.77 17.50
CA MET A 84 25.03 3.26 16.98
C MET A 84 26.10 4.34 16.86
N PHE A 85 25.71 5.56 16.47
CA PHE A 85 26.62 6.71 16.38
C PHE A 85 27.15 7.09 17.77
N LYS A 86 26.25 7.22 18.76
CA LYS A 86 26.64 7.54 20.14
C LYS A 86 27.44 6.43 20.82
N SER A 87 27.14 5.16 20.53
CA SER A 87 27.85 4.00 21.07
C SER A 87 29.13 3.67 20.30
N ARG A 88 29.48 4.42 19.26
CA ARG A 88 30.71 4.20 18.47
C ARG A 88 31.93 4.53 19.32
N GLN A 89 32.92 3.64 19.35
CA GLN A 89 34.15 3.79 20.14
C GLN A 89 34.80 5.16 19.97
N SER A 90 34.95 5.65 18.73
CA SER A 90 35.52 6.97 18.45
C SER A 90 34.71 8.15 19.00
N GLU A 91 33.37 8.04 19.07
CA GLU A 91 32.53 9.10 19.63
C GLU A 91 32.48 9.03 21.15
N VAL A 92 32.49 7.82 21.73
CA VAL A 92 32.66 7.61 23.17
C VAL A 92 34.01 8.15 23.62
N ALA A 93 35.09 7.86 22.89
CA ALA A 93 36.44 8.34 23.18
C ALA A 93 36.54 9.86 23.19
N LYS A 94 35.92 10.55 22.21
CA LYS A 94 35.80 12.02 22.22
C LYS A 94 34.99 12.51 23.42
N ALA A 95 33.86 11.86 23.73
CA ALA A 95 33.00 12.28 24.84
C ALA A 95 33.64 12.11 26.23
N VAL A 96 34.60 11.19 26.38
CA VAL A 96 35.35 10.98 27.63
C VAL A 96 36.74 11.63 27.64
N GLU A 97 37.10 12.37 26.58
CA GLU A 97 38.40 13.04 26.44
C GLU A 97 38.60 14.10 27.52
N ASP A 98 37.54 14.88 27.82
CA ASP A 98 37.53 15.86 28.92
C ASP A 98 37.66 15.21 30.31
N MET A 99 37.38 13.91 30.43
CA MET A 99 37.56 13.14 31.66
C MET A 99 38.96 12.51 31.77
N GLY A 100 39.85 12.74 30.80
CA GLY A 100 41.24 12.25 30.80
C GLY A 100 41.41 10.76 30.46
N LEU A 101 40.34 10.10 30.00
CA LEU A 101 40.35 8.68 29.63
C LEU A 101 40.84 8.52 28.18
N LYS A 102 41.82 7.63 27.94
CA LYS A 102 42.43 7.37 26.61
C LYS A 102 42.12 5.96 26.14
N GLU A 103 41.82 5.81 24.85
CA GLU A 103 41.67 4.49 24.23
C GLU A 103 42.99 3.69 24.30
N SER A 104 42.90 2.43 24.71
CA SER A 104 44.02 1.50 24.68
C SER A 104 44.28 1.04 23.25
N THR A 105 45.22 1.70 22.57
CA THR A 105 45.67 1.39 21.21
C THR A 105 46.65 0.22 21.14
N THR A 106 47.14 -0.28 22.29
CA THR A 106 48.04 -1.42 22.35
C THR A 106 47.27 -2.73 22.52
N PRO A 107 47.52 -3.74 21.66
CA PRO A 107 46.90 -5.04 21.83
C PRO A 107 47.39 -5.70 23.14
N PRO A 108 46.52 -6.41 23.87
CA PRO A 108 46.89 -7.04 25.13
C PRO A 108 47.98 -8.10 24.91
N LYS A 109 49.05 -8.05 25.71
CA LYS A 109 50.13 -9.04 25.65
C LYS A 109 49.62 -10.40 26.11
N LYS A 110 49.69 -11.41 25.23
CA LYS A 110 49.40 -12.80 25.58
C LYS A 110 50.55 -13.32 26.45
N ILE A 111 50.31 -13.46 27.76
CA ILE A 111 51.27 -14.05 28.69
C ILE A 111 51.31 -15.55 28.39
N SER A 112 52.33 -16.00 27.67
CA SER A 112 52.58 -17.42 27.43
C SER A 112 53.51 -17.91 28.53
N ILE A 113 52.97 -18.65 29.48
CA ILE A 113 53.74 -19.33 30.53
C ILE A 113 54.53 -20.45 29.83
N ALA A 114 55.82 -20.24 29.62
CA ALA A 114 56.73 -21.34 29.31
C ALA A 114 56.83 -22.19 30.58
N LYS A 115 56.12 -23.32 30.58
CA LYS A 115 56.18 -24.29 31.65
C LYS A 115 57.54 -25.00 31.56
N GLY A 116 58.50 -24.57 32.36
CA GLY A 116 59.77 -25.24 32.52
C GLY A 116 60.87 -24.28 32.93
N ASP A 117 60.95 -24.01 34.23
CA ASP A 117 62.19 -23.77 34.99
C ASP A 117 61.79 -23.86 36.47
N VAL A 118 61.78 -25.11 36.95
CA VAL A 118 61.82 -25.47 38.37
C VAL A 118 63.24 -25.90 38.66
#